data_AF-A0A0F9KMZ0-F1
#
_entry.id   AF-A0A0F9KMZ0-F1
#
_cell.length_a   1.000
_cell.length_b   1.000
_cell.length_c   1.000
_cell.angle_alpha   90.00
_cell.angle_beta   90.00
_cell.angle_gamma   90.00
#
_symmetry.space_group_name_H-M   'P 1'
#
loop_
_entity.id
_entity.type
_entity.pdbx_description
1 polymer ?
#
loop_
_entity_poly.entity_id
_entity_poly.type
_entity_poly.pdbx_seq_one_letter_code
_entity_poly.pdbx_strand_id
1 'polypeptide(L)'
;MRSVDYADDRGRNFRVMLPDDAPDEEAPMGIPIGPPNVVDHLGLPEPLATRLHNLLHERGIWDITTLSKKGNVLIGVWQSALRVDVSRLHQAFLELDRMSERE
;
A
#
# COMPACT_ATOMS: atom_id res chain seq x y z
N MET A 1 7.96 16.56 -19.74
CA MET A 1 6.98 15.72 -19.02
C MET A 1 7.49 15.53 -17.60
N ARG A 2 6.66 15.77 -16.59
CA ARG A 2 7.01 15.65 -15.16
C ARG A 2 6.02 14.76 -14.42
N SER A 3 6.47 14.10 -13.36
CA SER A 3 5.62 13.28 -12.51
C SER A 3 5.07 14.10 -11.34
N VAL A 4 3.77 13.95 -11.07
CA VAL A 4 3.08 14.62 -9.96
C VAL A 4 2.32 13.60 -9.14
N ASP A 5 2.38 13.72 -7.82
CA ASP A 5 1.55 12.95 -6.91
C ASP A 5 0.30 13.75 -6.55
N TYR A 6 -0.84 13.09 -6.48
CA TYR A 6 -2.09 13.68 -6.01
C TYR A 6 -2.90 12.66 -5.19
N ALA A 7 -3.79 13.16 -4.33
CA ALA A 7 -4.73 12.33 -3.59
C ALA A 7 -6.14 12.45 -4.20
N ASP A 8 -6.85 11.33 -4.32
CA ASP A 8 -8.27 11.33 -4.69
C ASP A 8 -9.18 11.72 -3.51
N ASP A 9 -10.49 11.71 -3.75
CA ASP A 9 -11.53 11.98 -2.76
C ASP A 9 -11.59 10.94 -1.63
N ARG A 10 -11.02 9.75 -1.84
CA ARG A 10 -10.92 8.66 -0.86
C ARG A 10 -9.60 8.73 -0.06
N GLY A 11 -8.73 9.70 -0.35
CA GLY A 11 -7.43 9.88 0.30
C GLY A 11 -6.36 8.90 -0.19
N ARG A 12 -6.53 8.36 -1.40
CA ARG A 12 -5.59 7.45 -2.06
C ARG A 12 -4.60 8.25 -2.89
N ASN A 13 -3.32 7.98 -2.69
CA ASN A 13 -2.23 8.65 -3.40
C ASN A 13 -1.93 7.97 -4.74
N PHE A 14 -2.03 8.74 -5.81
CA PHE A 14 -1.67 8.34 -7.16
C PHE A 14 -0.49 9.16 -7.67
N ARG A 15 0.18 8.62 -8.68
CA ARG A 15 1.18 9.32 -9.47
C ARG A 15 0.78 9.36 -10.93
N VAL A 16 0.90 10.54 -11.54
CA VAL A 16 0.61 10.79 -12.96
C VAL A 16 1.77 11.50 -13.64
N MET A 17 1.83 11.43 -14.97
CA MET A 17 2.64 12.31 -15.80
C MET A 17 1.80 13.46 -16.34
N LEU A 18 2.34 14.67 -16.21
CA LEU A 18 1.82 15.89 -16.81
C LEU A 18 2.84 16.52 -17.77
N PRO A 19 2.39 17.31 -18.75
CA PRO A 19 3.24 18.27 -19.45
C PRO A 19 4.00 19.18 -18.47
N ASP A 20 5.16 19.69 -18.88
CA ASP A 20 6.00 20.51 -17.97
C ASP A 20 5.34 21.86 -17.63
N ASP A 21 4.46 22.33 -18.51
CA ASP A 21 3.71 23.58 -18.45
C ASP A 21 2.30 23.44 -17.85
N ALA A 22 1.80 22.21 -17.66
CA ALA A 22 0.50 21.98 -17.05
C ALA A 22 0.55 22.19 -15.53
N PRO A 23 -0.47 22.82 -14.91
CA PRO A 23 -0.55 23.01 -13.45
C PRO A 23 -0.81 21.69 -12.71
N ASP A 24 -0.41 21.61 -11.43
CA ASP A 24 -0.62 20.42 -10.58
C ASP A 24 -2.11 20.08 -10.37
N GLU A 25 -2.99 21.07 -10.46
CA GLU A 25 -4.44 20.87 -10.34
C GLU A 25 -5.02 19.97 -11.44
N GLU A 26 -4.32 19.84 -12.57
CA GLU A 26 -4.70 18.94 -13.67
C GLU A 26 -4.23 17.49 -13.45
N ALA A 27 -3.56 17.19 -12.33
CA ALA A 27 -3.08 15.84 -12.02
C ALA A 27 -4.15 14.73 -12.17
N PRO A 28 -5.43 14.91 -11.79
CA PRO A 28 -6.46 13.88 -12.02
C PRO A 28 -6.70 13.53 -13.50
N MET A 29 -6.32 14.41 -14.43
CA MET A 29 -6.44 14.21 -15.89
C MET A 29 -5.14 13.75 -16.54
N GLY A 30 -4.06 13.63 -15.75
CA GLY A 30 -2.75 13.21 -16.23
C GLY A 30 -2.69 11.75 -16.66
N ILE A 31 -1.58 11.37 -17.28
CA ILE A 31 -1.36 9.97 -17.69
C ILE A 31 -0.97 9.17 -16.44
N PRO A 32 -1.75 8.15 -16.02
CA PRO A 32 -1.48 7.41 -14.80
C PRO A 32 -0.16 6.63 -14.88
N ILE A 33 0.67 6.76 -13.84
CA ILE A 33 1.87 5.94 -13.62
C ILE A 33 1.55 4.81 -12.64
N GLY A 34 0.81 5.12 -11.58
CA GLY A 34 0.31 4.13 -10.62
C GLY A 34 0.28 4.64 -9.17
N PRO A 35 -0.02 3.78 -8.19
CA PRO A 35 -0.51 2.41 -8.38
C PRO A 35 -1.93 2.37 -8.98
N PRO A 36 -2.29 1.32 -9.74
CA PRO A 36 -3.67 1.08 -10.17
C PRO A 36 -4.59 0.84 -8.97
N ASN A 37 -5.89 0.99 -9.18
CA ASN A 37 -6.94 0.73 -8.17
C ASN A 37 -7.18 -0.77 -7.90
N VAL A 38 -6.12 -1.53 -7.65
CA VAL A 38 -6.18 -2.97 -7.31
C VAL A 38 -6.99 -3.23 -6.05
N VAL A 39 -7.01 -2.29 -5.11
CA VAL A 39 -7.69 -2.44 -3.82
C VAL A 39 -9.21 -2.51 -3.95
N ASP A 40 -9.79 -1.93 -5.00
CA ASP A 40 -11.22 -2.01 -5.28
C ASP A 40 -11.63 -3.39 -5.79
N HIS A 41 -10.72 -4.09 -6.49
CA HIS A 41 -10.92 -5.47 -6.92
C HIS A 41 -10.82 -6.47 -5.76
N LEU A 42 -10.18 -6.09 -4.65
CA LEU A 42 -10.01 -6.96 -3.48
C LEU A 42 -11.21 -6.93 -2.52
N GLY A 43 -12.18 -6.03 -2.74
CA GLY A 43 -13.38 -5.93 -1.89
C GLY A 43 -13.07 -5.57 -0.44
N LEU A 44 -11.98 -4.84 -0.19
CA LEU A 44 -11.56 -4.46 1.17
C LEU A 44 -12.41 -3.32 1.73
N PRO A 45 -12.63 -3.28 3.06
CA PRO A 45 -13.27 -2.14 3.70
C PRO A 45 -12.41 -0.87 3.54
N GLU A 46 -13.05 0.29 3.41
CA GLU A 46 -12.38 1.53 2.96
C GLU A 46 -11.14 1.96 3.76
N PRO A 47 -11.14 1.91 5.10
CA PRO A 47 -9.95 2.31 5.84
C PRO A 47 -8.74 1.40 5.56
N LEU A 48 -8.99 0.13 5.19
CA LEU A 48 -7.95 -0.83 4.83
C LEU A 48 -7.56 -0.69 3.36
N ALA A 49 -8.52 -0.54 2.45
CA ALA A 49 -8.28 -0.36 1.02
C ALA A 49 -7.39 0.85 0.75
N THR A 50 -7.74 2.00 1.34
CA THR A 50 -6.99 3.25 1.20
C THR A 50 -5.59 3.14 1.80
N ARG A 51 -5.44 2.51 2.98
CA ARG A 51 -4.12 2.29 3.58
C ARG A 51 -3.25 1.37 2.72
N LEU A 52 -3.81 0.27 2.22
CA LEU A 52 -3.10 -0.65 1.35
C LEU A 52 -2.63 0.06 0.07
N HIS A 53 -3.51 0.86 -0.55
CA HIS A 53 -3.18 1.65 -1.73
C HIS A 53 -2.00 2.61 -1.47
N ASN A 54 -2.05 3.37 -0.39
CA ASN A 54 -0.99 4.33 -0.05
C ASN A 54 0.33 3.62 0.25
N LEU A 55 0.29 2.46 0.89
CA LEU A 55 1.49 1.66 1.15
C LEU A 55 2.13 1.09 -0.14
N LEU A 56 1.32 0.82 -1.18
CA LEU A 56 1.82 0.45 -2.51
C LEU A 56 2.48 1.65 -3.20
N HIS A 57 1.84 2.83 -3.14
CA HIS A 57 2.36 4.08 -3.69
C HIS A 57 3.71 4.46 -3.04
N GLU A 58 3.75 4.52 -1.71
CA GLU A 58 4.94 4.86 -0.91
C GLU A 58 6.14 3.95 -1.20
N ARG A 59 5.88 2.66 -1.47
CA ARG A 59 6.92 1.67 -1.78
C ARG A 59 7.29 1.61 -3.25
N GLY A 60 6.73 2.47 -4.09
CA GLY A 60 7.00 2.49 -5.51
C GLY A 60 6.59 1.19 -6.21
N ILE A 61 5.44 0.63 -5.83
CA ILE A 61 4.83 -0.54 -6.46
C ILE A 61 3.69 0.00 -7.32
N TRP A 62 4.01 0.35 -8.57
CA TRP A 62 3.09 1.07 -9.45
C TRP A 62 2.42 0.18 -10.49
N ASP A 63 2.98 -0.99 -10.76
CA ASP A 63 2.53 -1.91 -11.80
C ASP A 63 2.95 -3.36 -11.49
N ILE A 64 2.59 -4.30 -12.36
CA ILE A 64 2.95 -5.71 -12.20
C ILE A 64 4.47 -5.93 -12.30
N THR A 65 5.18 -5.14 -13.11
CA THR A 65 6.62 -5.29 -13.33
C THR A 65 7.42 -4.88 -12.09
N THR A 66 7.07 -3.76 -11.46
CA THR A 66 7.63 -3.29 -10.19
C THR A 66 7.28 -4.24 -9.05
N LEU A 67 6.05 -4.78 -9.04
CA LEU A 67 5.65 -5.80 -8.06
C LEU A 67 6.48 -7.08 -8.19
N SER A 68 6.64 -7.63 -9.40
CA SER A 68 7.41 -8.86 -9.62
C SER A 68 8.87 -8.73 -9.18
N LYS A 69 9.49 -7.57 -9.41
CA LYS A 69 10.86 -7.28 -8.92
C LYS A 69 10.94 -7.15 -7.39
N LYS A 70 9.84 -6.81 -6.75
CA LYS A 70 9.71 -6.58 -5.30
C LYS A 70 8.84 -7.64 -4.62
N GLY A 71 8.80 -8.88 -5.13
CA GLY A 71 7.83 -9.90 -4.68
C GLY A 71 7.71 -10.09 -3.16
N ASN A 72 8.83 -10.05 -2.42
CA ASN A 72 8.85 -10.17 -0.96
C ASN A 72 8.25 -8.95 -0.23
N VAL A 73 8.16 -7.80 -0.89
CA VAL A 73 7.64 -6.55 -0.33
C VAL A 73 6.13 -6.59 -0.19
N LEU A 74 5.42 -7.38 -1.01
CA LEU A 74 3.95 -7.44 -0.97
C LEU A 74 3.44 -7.98 0.37
N ILE A 75 4.12 -8.99 0.94
CA ILE A 75 3.79 -9.52 2.27
C ILE A 75 3.96 -8.43 3.33
N GLY A 76 5.06 -7.68 3.29
CA GLY A 76 5.31 -6.58 4.23
C GLY A 76 4.32 -5.42 4.07
N VAL A 77 3.88 -5.13 2.85
CA VAL A 77 2.79 -4.16 2.57
C VAL A 77 1.50 -4.61 3.24
N TRP A 78 1.12 -5.87 3.07
CA TRP A 78 -0.09 -6.42 3.68
C TRP A 78 -0.03 -6.43 5.20
N GLN A 79 1.08 -6.87 5.79
CA GLN A 79 1.29 -6.83 7.23
C GLN A 79 1.18 -5.39 7.77
N SER A 80 1.77 -4.42 7.06
CA SER A 80 1.68 -3.00 7.40
C SER A 80 0.24 -2.47 7.29
N ALA A 81 -0.48 -2.84 6.22
CA ALA A 81 -1.85 -2.41 5.99
C ALA A 81 -2.79 -2.92 7.08
N LEU A 82 -2.63 -4.19 7.45
CA LEU A 82 -3.39 -4.84 8.51
C LEU A 82 -2.91 -4.47 9.92
N ARG A 83 -1.79 -3.73 10.04
CA ARG A 83 -1.13 -3.41 11.32
C ARG A 83 -0.86 -4.68 12.15
N VAL A 84 -0.50 -5.78 11.48
CA VAL A 84 -0.17 -7.03 12.16
C VAL A 84 1.20 -6.89 12.81
N ASP A 85 1.22 -6.97 14.14
CA ASP A 85 2.46 -7.09 14.91
C ASP A 85 2.81 -8.57 15.10
N VAL A 86 3.59 -9.09 14.15
CA VAL A 86 4.03 -10.50 14.16
C VAL A 86 4.91 -10.80 15.38
N SER A 87 5.70 -9.82 15.84
CA SER A 87 6.56 -9.98 17.01
C SER A 87 5.74 -10.16 18.28
N ARG A 88 4.69 -9.35 18.45
CA ARG A 88 3.74 -9.49 19.56
C ARG A 88 2.99 -10.82 19.52
N LEU A 89 2.57 -11.26 18.35
CA LEU A 89 1.92 -12.57 18.20
C LEU A 89 2.86 -13.70 18.62
N HIS A 90 4.11 -13.67 18.17
CA HIS A 90 5.12 -14.67 18.53
C HIS A 90 5.43 -14.66 20.05
N GLN A 91 5.54 -13.48 20.66
CA GLN A 91 5.71 -13.35 22.11
C GLN A 91 4.54 -13.97 22.87
N ALA A 92 3.29 -13.74 22.45
CA ALA A 92 2.12 -14.33 23.08
C ALA A 92 2.13 -15.87 23.04
N PHE A 93 2.56 -16.47 21.92
CA PHE A 93 2.72 -17.94 21.83
C PHE A 93 3.79 -18.45 22.80
N LEU A 94 4.95 -17.80 22.87
CA LEU A 94 6.02 -18.18 23.79
C LEU A 94 5.61 -18.06 25.26
N GLU A 95 4.78 -17.07 25.60
CA GLU A 95 4.26 -16.90 26.96
C GLU A 95 3.28 -18.01 27.34
N LEU A 96 2.36 -18.37 26.44
CA LEU A 96 1.39 -19.44 26.67
C LEU A 96 2.07 -20.81 26.82
N ASP A 97 3.05 -21.11 25.97
CA ASP A 97 3.80 -22.38 26.01
C ASP A 97 4.53 -22.56 27.36
N ARG A 98 5.19 -21.49 27.84
CA ARG A 98 5.84 -21.46 29.16
C ARG A 98 4.88 -21.61 30.34
N MET A 99 3.61 -21.20 30.17
CA MET A 99 2.59 -21.36 31.21
C MET A 99 2.10 -22.81 31.27
N SER A 100 1.93 -23.47 30.13
CA SER A 100 1.53 -24.89 30.07
C SER A 100 2.59 -25.87 30.59
N GLU A 101 3.88 -25.53 30.54
CA GLU A 101 4.96 -26.37 31.10
C GLU A 101 5.05 -26.29 32.64
N ARG A 102 4.31 -25.38 33.28
CA ARG A 102 4.34 -25.14 34.73
C ARG A 102 3.16 -25.77 35.48
N GLU A 103 2.20 -26.35 34.78
CA GLU A 103 1.05 -27.11 35.31
C GLU A 103 1.32 -28.61 35.30
#